data_AF-A0A7S3K7A6-F1
#
_entry.id   AF-A0A7S3K7A6-F1
#
_cell.length_a   1.000
_cell.length_b   1.000
_cell.length_c   1.000
_cell.angle_alpha   90.00
_cell.angle_beta   90.00
_cell.angle_gamma   90.00
#
_symmetry.space_group_name_H-M   'P 1'
#
loop_
_entity.id
_entity.type
_entity.pdbx_description
1 polymer ?
#
loop_
_entity_poly.entity_id
_entity_poly.type
_entity_poly.pdbx_seq_one_letter_code
_entity_poly.pdbx_strand_id
1 'polypeptide(L)'
;RIRLLTFFHPIQNDFFEMLLHHYITLMLVLGSYMTSFWNIGLIVMIQMDNGDAIGSACKAFMDFVPVPVVLINYLMILFSWIYFRDIIFAIETFWQGCLFGQVLINGETSFHIYSIILLMGLILLNLYWTFLFFRMGYRFISKGEVKDLQNPIEDLKNKKLKEKIENCS
;
A
#
# COMPACT_ATOMS: atom_id res chain seq x y z
N ARG A 1 28.38 1.98 -2.62
CA ARG A 1 28.12 3.44 -2.66
C ARG A 1 26.65 3.71 -3.08
N ILE A 2 25.68 3.11 -2.37
CA ILE A 2 24.25 3.14 -2.74
C ILE A 2 23.35 3.57 -1.55
N ARG A 3 23.86 3.60 -0.30
CA ARG A 3 23.03 3.78 0.90
C ARG A 3 22.69 5.22 1.34
N LEU A 4 23.27 6.25 0.74
CA LEU A 4 23.04 7.65 1.18
C LEU A 4 22.00 8.41 0.34
N LEU A 5 21.68 7.94 -0.87
CA LEU A 5 20.73 8.63 -1.76
C LEU A 5 19.26 8.41 -1.37
N THR A 6 18.95 7.38 -0.58
CA THR A 6 17.60 7.15 -0.06
C THR A 6 17.19 8.13 1.04
N PHE A 7 18.15 8.70 1.78
CA PHE A 7 17.84 9.61 2.90
C PHE A 7 17.45 11.03 2.47
N PHE A 8 17.85 11.43 1.25
CA PHE A 8 17.55 12.74 0.67
C PHE A 8 16.43 12.69 -0.38
N HIS A 9 15.72 11.56 -0.51
CA HIS A 9 14.54 11.52 -1.35
C HIS A 9 13.54 12.58 -0.81
N PRO A 10 13.03 13.48 -1.65
CA PRO A 10 12.01 14.43 -1.22
C PRO A 10 10.86 13.64 -0.61
N ILE A 11 10.29 14.16 0.49
CA ILE A 11 9.12 13.58 1.16
C ILE A 11 8.06 13.38 0.08
N GLN A 12 7.83 12.12 -0.26
CA GLN A 12 6.79 11.74 -1.18
C GLN A 12 5.45 11.97 -0.48
N ASN A 13 4.41 12.26 -1.26
CA ASN A 13 3.15 12.74 -0.71
C ASN A 13 2.39 11.66 0.11
N ASP A 14 2.91 10.44 0.15
CA ASP A 14 2.42 9.25 0.85
C ASP A 14 3.20 8.92 2.15
N PHE A 15 4.13 9.78 2.57
CA PHE A 15 4.96 9.53 3.76
C PHE A 15 4.13 9.34 5.04
N PHE A 16 3.10 10.16 5.25
CA PHE A 16 2.28 10.08 6.47
C PHE A 16 1.40 8.84 6.46
N GLU A 17 0.88 8.46 5.31
CA GLU A 17 0.07 7.26 5.11
C GLU A 17 0.90 5.99 5.37
N MET A 18 2.13 5.93 4.87
CA MET A 18 3.07 4.84 5.14
C MET A 18 3.53 4.81 6.60
N LEU A 19 3.72 5.96 7.25
CA LEU A 19 4.04 6.02 8.67
C LEU A 19 2.90 5.48 9.54
N LEU A 20 1.66 5.89 9.23
CA LEU A 20 0.45 5.42 9.91
C LEU A 20 0.29 3.90 9.72
N HIS A 21 0.52 3.40 8.51
CA HIS A 21 0.53 1.97 8.21
C HIS A 21 1.52 1.19 9.11
N HIS A 22 2.77 1.63 9.16
CA HIS A 22 3.81 0.97 9.96
C HIS A 22 3.51 1.03 11.45
N TYR A 23 2.95 2.15 11.93
CA TYR A 23 2.53 2.28 13.31
C TYR A 23 1.43 1.27 13.67
N ILE A 24 0.38 1.14 12.85
CA ILE A 24 -0.72 0.21 13.11
C ILE A 24 -0.24 -1.25 13.03
N THR A 25 0.52 -1.61 11.98
CA THR A 25 1.02 -2.98 11.80
C THR A 25 1.96 -3.39 12.93
N LEU A 26 2.85 -2.50 13.38
CA LEU A 26 3.73 -2.77 14.53
C LEU A 26 2.94 -3.01 15.82
N MET A 27 1.92 -2.17 16.10
CA MET A 27 1.07 -2.34 17.28
C MET A 27 0.27 -3.66 17.23
N LEU A 28 -0.24 -4.05 16.06
CA LEU A 28 -0.94 -5.32 15.86
C LEU A 28 -0.01 -6.52 16.11
N VAL A 29 1.19 -6.51 15.53
CA VAL A 29 2.15 -7.62 15.66
C VAL A 29 2.68 -7.74 17.09
N LEU A 30 3.11 -6.62 17.70
CA LEU A 30 3.61 -6.63 19.08
C LEU A 30 2.50 -7.01 20.07
N GLY A 31 1.31 -6.44 19.91
CA GLY A 31 0.17 -6.77 20.75
C GLY A 31 -0.24 -8.23 20.64
N SER A 32 -0.26 -8.78 19.41
CA SER A 32 -0.55 -10.18 19.12
C SER A 32 0.47 -11.11 19.79
N TYR A 33 1.76 -10.74 19.76
CA TYR A 33 2.83 -11.49 20.42
C TYR A 33 2.65 -11.50 21.96
N MET A 34 2.40 -10.34 22.58
CA MET A 34 2.28 -10.23 24.04
C MET A 34 1.06 -10.97 24.60
N THR A 35 -0.01 -11.09 23.81
CA THR A 35 -1.27 -11.72 24.21
C THR A 35 -1.43 -13.13 23.67
N SER A 36 -0.41 -13.68 23.02
CA SER A 36 -0.41 -15.02 22.40
C SER A 36 -1.52 -15.24 21.34
N PHE A 37 -2.09 -14.18 20.77
CA PHE A 37 -3.06 -14.25 19.66
C PHE A 37 -2.35 -14.21 18.31
N TRP A 38 -1.48 -15.20 18.07
CA TRP A 38 -0.59 -15.28 16.90
C TRP A 38 -1.32 -15.20 15.56
N ASN A 39 -2.56 -15.69 15.49
CA ASN A 39 -3.37 -15.70 14.28
C ASN A 39 -3.50 -14.30 13.66
N ILE A 40 -3.75 -13.28 14.50
CA ILE A 40 -3.93 -11.90 14.04
C ILE A 40 -2.62 -11.35 13.49
N GLY A 41 -1.51 -11.56 14.21
CA GLY A 41 -0.19 -11.12 13.76
C GLY A 41 0.26 -11.79 12.47
N LEU A 42 -0.01 -13.08 12.30
CA LEU A 42 0.31 -13.84 11.08
C LEU A 42 -0.45 -13.34 9.86
N ILE A 43 -1.76 -13.11 9.98
CA ILE A 43 -2.59 -12.58 8.88
C ILE A 43 -2.05 -11.22 8.43
N VAL A 44 -1.72 -10.34 9.39
CA VAL A 44 -1.15 -9.02 9.08
C VAL A 44 0.18 -9.17 8.36
N MET A 45 1.12 -9.98 8.87
CA MET A 45 2.44 -10.16 8.25
C MET A 45 2.36 -10.71 6.82
N ILE A 46 1.57 -11.77 6.60
CA ILE A 46 1.40 -12.37 5.27
C ILE A 46 0.83 -11.34 4.30
N GLN A 47 -0.13 -10.53 4.73
CA GLN A 47 -0.77 -9.56 3.86
C GLN A 47 0.17 -8.40 3.48
N MET A 48 1.07 -7.99 4.38
CA MET A 48 2.00 -6.89 4.12
C MET A 48 2.99 -7.21 3.01
N ASP A 49 3.48 -8.44 2.94
CA ASP A 49 4.56 -8.81 2.02
C ASP A 49 4.05 -9.22 0.61
N ASN A 50 2.85 -9.81 0.53
CA ASN A 50 2.33 -10.36 -0.73
C ASN A 50 2.14 -9.30 -1.84
N GLY A 51 1.56 -8.15 -1.50
CA GLY A 51 1.29 -7.10 -2.50
C GLY A 51 2.54 -6.40 -2.99
N ASP A 52 3.54 -6.26 -2.12
CA ASP A 52 4.76 -5.51 -2.42
C ASP A 52 5.72 -6.34 -3.27
N ALA A 53 5.82 -7.65 -3.01
CA ALA A 53 6.62 -8.56 -3.83
C ALA A 53 6.11 -8.60 -5.28
N ILE A 54 4.80 -8.69 -5.49
CA ILE A 54 4.19 -8.72 -6.83
C ILE A 54 4.34 -7.35 -7.50
N GLY A 55 4.09 -6.25 -6.78
CA GLY A 55 4.24 -4.90 -7.31
C GLY A 55 5.67 -4.57 -7.72
N SER A 56 6.66 -4.92 -6.90
CA SER A 56 8.08 -4.73 -7.19
C SER A 56 8.55 -5.60 -8.36
N ALA A 57 8.11 -6.86 -8.43
CA ALA A 57 8.42 -7.73 -9.57
C ALA A 57 7.88 -7.13 -10.86
N CYS A 58 6.59 -6.78 -10.90
CA CYS A 58 5.96 -6.18 -12.06
C CYS A 58 6.60 -4.84 -12.46
N LYS A 59 6.99 -3.98 -11.49
CA LYS A 59 7.74 -2.74 -11.78
C LYS A 59 9.09 -3.02 -12.43
N ALA A 60 9.86 -3.98 -11.91
CA ALA A 60 11.14 -4.37 -12.51
C ALA A 60 10.98 -4.91 -13.95
N PHE A 61 9.85 -5.56 -14.25
CA PHE A 61 9.55 -6.02 -15.62
C PHE A 61 9.15 -4.88 -16.57
N MET A 62 8.62 -3.75 -16.08
CA MET A 62 8.18 -2.65 -16.95
C MET A 62 9.33 -1.99 -17.71
N ASP A 63 10.55 -2.00 -17.17
CA ASP A 63 11.72 -1.36 -17.79
C ASP A 63 12.20 -2.05 -19.08
N PHE A 64 11.81 -3.31 -19.30
CA PHE A 64 12.29 -4.14 -20.41
C PHE A 64 11.25 -4.38 -21.51
N VAL A 65 10.07 -3.77 -21.40
CA VAL A 65 8.86 -4.21 -22.08
C VAL A 65 8.23 -3.06 -22.91
N PRO A 66 7.71 -3.34 -24.13
CA PRO A 66 7.11 -2.30 -24.97
C PRO A 66 5.81 -1.73 -24.37
N VAL A 67 5.53 -0.45 -24.65
CA VAL A 67 4.39 0.35 -24.14
C VAL A 67 3.02 -0.39 -24.08
N PRO A 68 2.55 -1.15 -25.09
CA PRO A 68 1.26 -1.84 -25.00
C PRO A 68 1.21 -2.91 -23.91
N VAL A 69 2.33 -3.54 -23.59
CA VAL A 69 2.42 -4.58 -22.55
C VAL A 69 2.49 -3.96 -21.15
N VAL A 70 2.90 -2.69 -21.03
CA VAL A 70 2.85 -1.92 -19.77
C VAL A 70 1.42 -1.79 -19.26
N LEU A 71 0.43 -1.55 -20.13
CA LEU A 71 -0.98 -1.48 -19.74
C LEU A 71 -1.48 -2.83 -19.20
N ILE A 72 -1.12 -3.93 -19.86
CA ILE A 72 -1.49 -5.29 -19.43
C ILE A 72 -0.90 -5.57 -18.05
N ASN A 73 0.38 -5.25 -17.84
CA ASN A 73 1.06 -5.43 -16.57
C ASN A 73 0.42 -4.56 -15.47
N TYR A 74 0.08 -3.31 -15.77
CA TYR A 74 -0.64 -2.44 -14.85
C TYR A 74 -1.99 -3.04 -14.41
N LEU A 75 -2.77 -3.59 -15.34
CA LEU A 75 -4.03 -4.26 -15.02
C LEU A 75 -3.83 -5.53 -14.18
N MET A 76 -2.77 -6.30 -14.44
CA MET A 76 -2.41 -7.47 -13.62
C MET A 76 -2.05 -7.07 -12.19
N ILE A 77 -1.25 -6.01 -12.00
CA ILE A 77 -0.93 -5.46 -10.67
C ILE A 77 -2.21 -5.03 -9.97
N LEU A 78 -3.08 -4.27 -10.66
CA LEU A 78 -4.35 -3.78 -10.11
C LEU A 78 -5.25 -4.93 -9.66
N PHE A 79 -5.40 -5.96 -10.50
CA PHE A 79 -6.22 -7.13 -10.18
C PHE A 79 -5.65 -7.91 -9.00
N SER A 80 -4.33 -8.15 -9.01
CA SER A 80 -3.63 -8.78 -7.89
C SER A 80 -3.80 -8.00 -6.59
N TRP A 81 -3.69 -6.67 -6.65
CA TRP A 81 -3.88 -5.79 -5.49
C TRP A 81 -5.27 -5.93 -4.89
N ILE A 82 -6.32 -5.79 -5.70
CA ILE A 82 -7.71 -5.88 -5.24
C ILE A 82 -8.00 -7.28 -4.68
N TYR A 83 -7.53 -8.33 -5.35
CA TYR A 83 -7.77 -9.70 -4.92
C TYR A 83 -7.11 -10.02 -3.58
N PHE A 84 -5.80 -9.79 -3.47
CA PHE A 84 -5.06 -10.13 -2.25
C PHE A 84 -5.33 -9.12 -1.12
N ARG A 85 -5.16 -7.82 -1.35
CA ARG A 85 -5.21 -6.80 -0.29
C ARG A 85 -6.61 -6.32 0.09
N ASP A 86 -7.58 -6.29 -0.83
CA ASP A 86 -8.94 -5.84 -0.47
C ASP A 86 -9.84 -7.02 -0.10
N ILE A 87 -9.97 -8.03 -0.97
CA ILE A 87 -10.93 -9.12 -0.77
C ILE A 87 -10.47 -10.09 0.32
N ILE A 88 -9.29 -10.70 0.15
CA ILE A 88 -8.80 -11.70 1.12
C ILE A 88 -8.60 -11.04 2.48
N PHE A 89 -8.03 -9.84 2.55
CA PHE A 89 -7.85 -9.14 3.81
C PHE A 89 -9.16 -8.85 4.54
N ALA A 90 -10.19 -8.39 3.82
CA ALA A 90 -11.48 -8.08 4.41
C ALA A 90 -12.16 -9.35 4.93
N ILE A 91 -12.08 -10.47 4.20
CA ILE A 91 -12.62 -11.76 4.64
C ILE A 91 -11.91 -12.24 5.91
N GLU A 92 -10.57 -12.24 5.92
CA GLU A 92 -9.78 -12.66 7.09
C GLU A 92 -10.07 -11.77 8.31
N THR A 93 -10.15 -10.45 8.11
CA THR A 93 -10.48 -9.51 9.17
C THR A 93 -11.89 -9.73 9.71
N PHE A 94 -12.86 -9.97 8.82
CA PHE A 94 -14.23 -10.28 9.21
C PHE A 94 -14.29 -11.59 10.02
N TRP A 95 -13.55 -12.62 9.60
CA TRP A 95 -13.45 -13.88 10.32
C TRP A 95 -12.91 -13.69 11.75
N GLN A 96 -11.85 -12.89 11.91
CA GLN A 96 -11.31 -12.54 13.24
C GLN A 96 -12.34 -11.77 14.09
N GLY A 97 -13.15 -10.90 13.46
CA GLY A 97 -14.27 -10.22 14.12
C GLY A 97 -15.38 -11.16 14.59
N CYS A 98 -15.69 -12.21 13.82
CA CYS A 98 -16.64 -13.24 14.24
C CYS A 98 -16.09 -14.10 15.40
N LEU A 99 -14.80 -14.44 15.37
CA LEU A 99 -14.13 -15.16 16.47
C LEU A 99 -14.16 -14.36 17.77
N PHE A 100 -14.10 -13.02 17.72
CA PHE A 100 -14.25 -12.18 18.90
C PHE A 100 -15.59 -12.38 19.62
N GLY A 101 -16.68 -12.65 18.89
CA GLY A 101 -17.97 -12.99 19.51
C GLY A 101 -17.89 -14.23 20.40
N GLN A 102 -16.99 -15.17 20.11
CA GLN A 102 -16.74 -16.35 20.95
C GLN A 102 -15.82 -16.03 22.13
N VAL A 103 -14.84 -15.14 21.95
CA VAL A 103 -13.92 -14.72 23.02
C VAL A 103 -14.62 -13.87 24.09
N LEU A 104 -15.61 -13.06 23.71
CA LEU A 104 -16.47 -12.32 24.63
C LEU A 104 -17.14 -13.21 25.70
N ILE A 105 -17.45 -14.45 25.35
CA ILE A 105 -18.05 -15.44 26.25
C ILE A 105 -17.01 -15.95 27.27
N ASN A 106 -15.72 -15.91 26.93
CA ASN A 106 -14.61 -16.45 27.73
C ASN A 106 -13.87 -15.40 28.59
N GLY A 107 -14.22 -14.12 28.49
CA GLY A 107 -13.74 -13.06 29.40
C GLY A 107 -12.43 -12.34 29.00
N GLU A 108 -11.74 -12.77 27.94
CA GLU A 108 -10.48 -12.15 27.47
C GLU A 108 -10.72 -11.07 26.39
N THR A 109 -11.23 -9.90 26.79
CA THR A 109 -11.87 -8.99 25.82
C THR A 109 -11.02 -7.81 25.34
N SER A 110 -10.09 -7.29 26.15
CA SER A 110 -9.53 -5.95 25.90
C SER A 110 -8.62 -5.87 24.68
N PHE A 111 -7.71 -6.84 24.49
CA PHE A 111 -6.80 -6.82 23.34
C PHE A 111 -7.52 -7.09 22.01
N HIS A 112 -8.49 -8.00 22.01
CA HIS A 112 -9.25 -8.31 20.79
C HIS A 112 -10.01 -7.10 20.25
N ILE A 113 -10.67 -6.33 21.11
CA ILE A 113 -11.37 -5.10 20.70
C ILE A 113 -10.39 -4.12 20.06
N TYR A 114 -9.24 -3.90 20.70
CA TYR A 114 -8.20 -3.02 20.19
C TYR A 114 -7.67 -3.49 18.83
N SER A 115 -7.42 -4.80 18.68
CA SER A 115 -6.93 -5.40 17.45
C SER A 115 -7.93 -5.25 16.28
N ILE A 116 -9.23 -5.39 16.53
CA ILE A 116 -10.27 -5.22 15.50
C ILE A 116 -10.33 -3.77 15.02
N ILE A 117 -10.24 -2.80 15.94
CA ILE A 117 -10.24 -1.37 15.58
C ILE A 117 -9.02 -1.04 14.71
N LEU A 118 -7.85 -1.54 15.09
CA LEU A 118 -6.63 -1.37 14.30
C LEU A 118 -6.72 -2.04 12.92
N LEU A 119 -7.27 -3.25 12.83
CA LEU A 119 -7.49 -3.95 11.57
C LEU A 119 -8.45 -3.17 10.65
N MET A 120 -9.52 -2.58 11.19
CA MET A 120 -10.41 -1.69 10.42
C MET A 120 -9.67 -0.46 9.89
N GLY A 121 -8.79 0.15 10.71
CA GLY A 121 -7.92 1.23 10.25
C GLY A 121 -7.04 0.81 9.06
N LEU A 122 -6.53 -0.43 9.09
CA LEU A 122 -5.75 -1.00 8.00
C LEU A 122 -6.59 -1.20 6.73
N ILE A 123 -7.84 -1.66 6.84
CA ILE A 123 -8.77 -1.77 5.71
C ILE A 123 -9.01 -0.41 5.07
N LEU A 124 -9.29 0.62 5.87
CA LEU A 124 -9.51 1.98 5.34
C LEU A 124 -8.29 2.49 4.58
N LEU A 125 -7.10 2.20 5.07
CA LEU A 125 -5.88 2.57 4.37
C LEU A 125 -5.72 1.79 3.05
N ASN A 126 -6.00 0.49 3.03
CA ASN A 126 -5.99 -0.30 1.79
C ASN A 126 -6.98 0.25 0.74
N LEU A 127 -8.20 0.63 1.16
CA LEU A 127 -9.19 1.26 0.28
C LEU A 127 -8.70 2.62 -0.27
N TYR A 128 -7.98 3.41 0.54
CA TYR A 128 -7.35 4.65 0.08
C TYR A 128 -6.31 4.38 -1.03
N TRP A 129 -5.47 3.37 -0.85
CA TRP A 129 -4.50 2.96 -1.87
C TRP A 129 -5.18 2.45 -3.13
N THR A 130 -6.23 1.64 -3.00
CA THR A 130 -7.03 1.15 -4.14
C THR A 130 -7.67 2.31 -4.90
N PHE A 131 -8.17 3.35 -4.20
CA PHE A 131 -8.63 4.57 -4.85
C PHE A 131 -7.53 5.29 -5.64
N LEU A 132 -6.30 5.36 -5.09
CA LEU A 132 -5.16 5.96 -5.78
C LEU A 132 -4.80 5.18 -7.04
N PHE A 133 -4.81 3.85 -6.99
CA PHE A 133 -4.65 2.99 -8.16
C PHE A 133 -5.72 3.28 -9.22
N PHE A 134 -7.01 3.29 -8.88
CA PHE A 134 -8.06 3.63 -9.85
C PHE A 134 -7.86 5.02 -10.48
N ARG A 135 -7.44 6.01 -9.68
CA ARG A 135 -7.14 7.37 -10.16
C ARG A 135 -5.98 7.40 -11.16
N MET A 136 -4.93 6.62 -10.94
CA MET A 136 -3.83 6.46 -11.89
C MET A 136 -4.31 5.83 -13.19
N GLY A 137 -5.08 4.73 -13.10
CA GLY A 137 -5.65 4.05 -14.25
C GLY A 137 -6.56 4.94 -15.10
N TYR A 138 -7.43 5.73 -14.46
CA TYR A 138 -8.31 6.68 -15.15
C TYR A 138 -7.53 7.75 -15.94
N ARG A 139 -6.44 8.26 -15.34
CA ARG A 139 -5.57 9.24 -16.02
C ARG A 139 -4.79 8.61 -17.17
N PHE A 140 -4.32 7.38 -17.02
CA PHE A 140 -3.61 6.67 -18.07
C PHE A 140 -4.47 6.50 -19.32
N ILE A 141 -5.74 6.09 -19.15
CA ILE A 141 -6.70 5.95 -20.27
C ILE A 141 -7.04 7.31 -20.88
N SER A 142 -7.21 8.36 -20.06
CA SER A 142 -7.65 9.67 -20.54
C SER A 142 -6.55 10.49 -21.22
N LYS A 143 -5.27 10.30 -20.86
CA LYS A 143 -4.15 11.13 -21.35
C LYS A 143 -3.11 10.36 -22.16
N GLY A 144 -3.13 9.03 -22.16
CA GLY A 144 -2.16 8.20 -22.90
C GLY A 144 -0.71 8.33 -22.44
N GLU A 145 -0.44 9.02 -21.33
CA GLU A 145 0.89 9.20 -20.76
C GLU A 145 0.97 8.52 -19.38
N VAL A 146 2.00 7.69 -19.17
CA VAL A 146 2.37 7.16 -17.84
C VAL A 146 3.03 8.29 -17.06
N LYS A 147 2.24 9.11 -16.35
CA LYS A 147 2.78 10.05 -15.35
C LYS A 147 2.48 9.52 -13.96
N ASP A 148 3.54 9.27 -13.20
CA ASP A 148 3.48 8.72 -11.87
C ASP A 148 2.91 9.75 -10.88
N LEU A 149 1.77 9.47 -10.26
CA LEU A 149 1.05 10.45 -9.43
C LEU A 149 1.60 10.60 -8.03
N GLN A 150 2.57 9.76 -7.64
CA GLN A 150 3.17 9.82 -6.31
C GLN A 150 4.06 11.05 -6.12
N ASN A 151 4.58 11.67 -7.20
CA ASN A 151 5.54 12.79 -7.12
C ASN A 151 5.18 14.02 -7.99
N PRO A 152 4.02 14.67 -7.81
CA PRO A 152 3.63 15.85 -8.60
C PRO A 152 4.59 17.05 -8.40
N ILE A 153 5.28 17.12 -7.26
CA ILE A 153 6.26 18.17 -6.93
C ILE A 153 7.53 18.00 -7.76
N GLU A 154 7.96 16.77 -8.00
CA GLU A 154 9.15 16.47 -8.80
C GLU A 154 8.92 16.77 -10.28
N ASP A 155 7.71 16.48 -10.78
CA ASP A 155 7.27 16.86 -12.13
C ASP A 155 7.26 18.39 -12.33
N LEU A 156 6.75 19.15 -11.35
CA LEU A 156 6.76 20.61 -11.37
C LEU A 156 8.18 21.18 -11.36
N LYS A 157 9.10 20.57 -10.59
CA LYS A 157 10.50 20.97 -10.54
C LYS A 157 11.21 20.71 -11.87
N ASN A 158 10.99 19.54 -12.49
CA ASN A 158 11.54 19.21 -13.81
C ASN A 158 11.01 20.13 -14.91
N LYS A 159 9.72 20.49 -14.85
CA LYS A 159 9.12 21.42 -15.83
C LYS A 159 9.70 22.83 -15.72
N LYS A 160 9.82 23.35 -14.48
CA LYS A 160 10.48 24.66 -14.23
C LYS A 160 11.96 24.65 -14.62
N LEU A 161 12.66 23.52 -14.44
CA LEU A 161 14.05 23.39 -14.85
C LEU A 161 14.18 23.45 -16.39
N LYS A 162 13.30 22.75 -17.12
CA LYS A 162 13.26 22.80 -18.59
C LYS A 162 12.97 24.22 -19.11
N GLU A 163 11.95 24.89 -18.56
CA GLU A 163 11.63 26.29 -18.92
C GLU A 163 12.79 27.24 -18.61
N LYS A 164 13.56 27.00 -17.55
CA LYS A 164 14.73 27.81 -17.21
C LYS A 164 15.91 27.58 -18.16
N ILE A 165 16.08 26.36 -18.67
CA ILE A 165 17.11 26.03 -19.65
C ILE A 165 16.77 26.62 -21.02
N GLU A 166 15.51 26.53 -21.46
CA GLU A 166 15.05 27.14 -22.74
C GLU A 166 15.12 28.67 -22.72
N ASN A 167 14.87 29.32 -21.58
CA ASN A 167 15.02 30.78 -21.46
C ASN A 167 16.49 31.24 -21.36
N CYS A 168 17.44 30.32 -21.19
CA CYS A 168 18.88 30.61 -21.13
C CYS A 168 19.63 30.22 -22.42
N SER A 169 18.97 29.63 -23.42
CA SER A 169 19.50 29.40 -24.77
C SER A 169 18.97 30.43 -25.75
#